data_AF-A0A7C5FWV8-F1
#
_entry.id   AF-A0A7C5FWV8-F1
#
_cell.length_a   1.000
_cell.length_b   1.000
_cell.length_c   1.000
_cell.angle_alpha   90.00
_cell.angle_beta   90.00
_cell.angle_gamma   90.00
#
_symmetry.space_group_name_H-M   'P 1'
#
loop_
_entity.id
_entity.type
_entity.pdbx_description
1 polymer ?
#
loop_
_entity_poly.entity_id
_entity_poly.type
_entity_poly.pdbx_seq_one_letter_code
_entity_poly.pdbx_strand_id
1 'polypeptide(L)'
;MIDLKLMSAICDSLTIPITFADTDHVIRYMNTAAVAQYAKRGGDALIGTSLMDCHNEQSQAIILRIFAEMQAGLEESMITDTPARRIYMRAVRGADGELLGYYERYEYPTEC
;
A
#
# COMPACT_ATOMS: atom_id res chain seq x y z
N MET A 1 19.32 -19.03 0.72
CA MET A 1 17.91 -19.11 0.26
C MET A 1 17.20 -17.98 0.97
N ILE A 2 16.57 -17.06 0.24
CA ILE A 2 15.77 -16.00 0.85
C ILE A 2 14.43 -16.64 1.22
N ASP A 3 13.98 -16.50 2.47
CA ASP A 3 12.68 -16.97 2.94
C ASP A 3 11.76 -15.81 3.32
N LEU A 4 10.49 -16.12 3.54
CA LEU A 4 9.46 -15.12 3.89
C LEU A 4 9.77 -14.38 5.21
N LYS A 5 10.44 -15.05 6.16
CA LYS A 5 10.79 -14.44 7.45
C LYS A 5 11.85 -13.36 7.25
N LEU A 6 12.85 -13.60 6.41
CA LEU A 6 13.85 -12.61 6.07
C LEU A 6 13.24 -11.44 5.29
N MET A 7 12.37 -11.71 4.31
CA MET A 7 11.72 -10.65 3.52
C MET A 7 10.81 -9.75 4.36
N SER A 8 9.97 -10.34 5.22
CA SER A 8 9.14 -9.57 6.15
C SER A 8 9.98 -8.75 7.14
N ALA A 9 11.06 -9.34 7.70
CA ALA A 9 11.96 -8.61 8.59
C ALA A 9 12.62 -7.38 7.93
N ILE A 10 12.95 -7.46 6.64
CA ILE A 10 13.45 -6.30 5.88
C ILE A 10 12.36 -5.22 5.82
N CYS A 11 11.14 -5.57 5.44
CA CYS A 11 10.03 -4.62 5.36
C CYS A 11 9.66 -4.02 6.73
N ASP A 12 9.71 -4.82 7.79
CA ASP A 12 9.49 -4.38 9.18
C ASP A 12 10.58 -3.46 9.71
N SER A 13 11.81 -3.58 9.19
CA SER A 13 12.91 -2.68 9.56
C SER A 13 12.77 -1.26 8.97
N LEU A 14 11.89 -1.07 7.98
CA LEU A 14 11.68 0.23 7.35
C LEU A 14 10.85 1.14 8.25
N THR A 15 11.28 2.39 8.37
CA THR A 15 10.56 3.44 9.12
C THR A 15 9.36 4.01 8.36
N ILE A 16 9.26 3.71 7.07
CA ILE A 16 8.16 4.15 6.21
C ILE A 16 7.04 3.10 6.26
N PRO A 17 5.77 3.52 6.42
CA PRO A 17 4.62 2.62 6.38
C PRO A 17 4.51 1.89 5.03
N ILE A 18 4.26 0.58 5.08
CA ILE A 18 3.90 -0.24 3.94
C ILE A 18 2.63 -1.00 4.28
N THR A 19 1.56 -0.71 3.54
CA THR A 19 0.28 -1.43 3.57
C THR A 19 0.04 -2.01 2.19
N PHE A 20 0.09 -3.33 2.06
CA PHE A 20 -0.15 -4.04 0.80
C PHE A 20 -1.56 -4.63 0.78
N ALA A 21 -2.27 -4.38 -0.31
CA ALA A 21 -3.55 -5.01 -0.63
C ALA A 21 -3.44 -5.84 -1.90
N ASP A 22 -4.14 -6.98 -1.92
CA ASP A 22 -4.21 -7.84 -3.09
C ASP A 22 -5.17 -7.28 -4.16
N THR A 23 -5.38 -8.07 -5.22
CA THR A 23 -6.29 -7.72 -6.33
C THR A 23 -7.77 -7.66 -5.94
N ASP A 24 -8.15 -8.22 -4.79
CA ASP A 24 -9.50 -8.11 -4.22
C ASP A 24 -9.62 -6.91 -3.27
N HIS A 25 -8.60 -6.04 -3.25
CA HIS A 25 -8.49 -4.88 -2.37
C HIS A 25 -8.45 -5.24 -0.88
N VAL A 26 -8.08 -6.48 -0.53
CA VAL A 26 -7.96 -6.94 0.86
C VAL A 26 -6.55 -6.69 1.35
N ILE A 27 -6.40 -6.06 2.51
CA ILE A 27 -5.10 -5.83 3.14
C ILE A 27 -4.50 -7.19 3.52
N ARG A 28 -3.36 -7.56 2.92
CA ARG A 28 -2.67 -8.83 3.19
C ARG A 28 -1.41 -8.68 4.02
N TYR A 29 -0.82 -7.48 4.03
CA TYR A 29 0.39 -7.24 4.78
C TYR A 29 0.48 -5.78 5.23
N MET A 30 0.95 -5.59 6.46
CA MET A 30 1.33 -4.30 7.01
C MET A 30 2.68 -4.48 7.69
N ASN A 31 3.63 -3.60 7.40
CA ASN A 31 4.88 -3.59 8.16
C ASN A 31 4.69 -2.94 9.55
N THR A 32 5.68 -3.09 10.41
CA THR A 32 5.68 -2.52 11.77
C THR A 32 5.36 -1.02 11.79
N ALA A 33 5.91 -0.24 10.85
CA ALA A 33 5.61 1.20 10.74
C ALA A 33 4.14 1.48 10.39
N ALA A 34 3.54 0.71 9.47
CA ALA A 34 2.12 0.83 9.15
C ALA A 34 1.22 0.43 10.32
N VAL A 35 1.52 -0.67 11.00
CA VAL A 35 0.76 -1.08 12.21
C VAL A 35 0.79 0.04 13.26
N ALA A 36 1.94 0.65 13.50
CA ALA A 36 2.06 1.78 14.42
C ALA A 36 1.28 3.01 13.94
N GLN A 37 1.36 3.37 12.65
CA GLN A 37 0.60 4.48 12.05
C GLN A 37 -0.91 4.30 12.25
N TYR A 38 -1.41 3.08 12.09
CA TYR A 38 -2.83 2.75 12.19
C TYR A 38 -3.24 2.23 13.58
N ALA A 39 -2.42 2.36 14.62
CA ALA A 39 -2.71 1.81 15.95
C ALA A 39 -4.07 2.30 16.53
N LYS A 40 -4.44 3.57 16.26
CA LYS A 40 -5.74 4.12 16.69
C LYS A 40 -6.93 3.66 15.85
N ARG A 41 -6.70 2.97 14.74
CA ARG A 41 -7.69 2.48 13.77
C ARG A 41 -7.74 0.95 13.69
N GLY A 42 -7.08 0.25 14.62
CA GLY A 42 -7.07 -1.22 14.68
C GLY A 42 -5.68 -1.85 14.47
N GLY A 43 -4.70 -1.09 13.97
CA GLY A 43 -3.34 -1.59 13.79
C GLY A 43 -3.29 -2.82 12.87
N ASP A 44 -2.72 -3.91 13.38
CA ASP A 44 -2.61 -5.20 12.71
C ASP A 44 -3.97 -5.89 12.48
N ALA A 45 -5.00 -5.54 13.25
CA ALA A 45 -6.36 -6.05 13.04
C ALA A 45 -7.00 -5.61 11.71
N LEU A 46 -6.38 -4.66 11.00
CA LEU A 46 -6.80 -4.27 9.66
C LEU A 46 -6.40 -5.31 8.59
N ILE A 47 -5.45 -6.20 8.87
CA ILE A 47 -5.10 -7.29 7.97
C ILE A 47 -6.32 -8.21 7.79
N GLY A 48 -6.71 -8.43 6.54
CA GLY A 48 -7.91 -9.19 6.17
C GLY A 48 -9.16 -8.33 5.90
N THR A 49 -9.11 -7.02 6.17
CA THR A 49 -10.20 -6.10 5.83
C THR A 49 -10.07 -5.58 4.40
N SER A 50 -11.19 -5.24 3.75
CA SER A 50 -11.17 -4.59 2.45
C SER A 50 -10.88 -3.11 2.58
N LEU A 51 -10.04 -2.57 1.69
CA LEU A 51 -9.84 -1.13 1.55
C LEU A 51 -11.14 -0.41 1.18
N MET A 52 -12.10 -1.10 0.57
CA MET A 52 -13.40 -0.53 0.23
C MET A 52 -14.23 -0.23 1.49
N ASP A 53 -14.08 -1.02 2.55
CA ASP A 53 -14.78 -0.79 3.83
C ASP A 53 -14.16 0.40 4.62
N CYS A 54 -12.92 0.77 4.28
CA CYS A 54 -12.14 1.78 4.99
C CYS A 54 -12.25 3.20 4.38
N HIS A 55 -12.79 3.32 3.17
CA HIS A 55 -12.78 4.55 2.39
C HIS A 55 -14.19 5.02 2.04
N ASN A 56 -14.36 6.33 1.90
CA ASN A 56 -15.59 6.89 1.33
C ASN A 56 -15.70 6.62 -0.17
N GLU A 57 -16.88 6.83 -0.75
CA GLU A 57 -17.16 6.55 -2.16
C GLU A 57 -16.20 7.25 -3.13
N GLN A 58 -15.78 8.49 -2.83
CA GLN A 58 -14.84 9.23 -3.68
C GLN A 58 -13.46 8.57 -3.70
N SER A 59 -12.95 8.19 -2.52
CA SER A 59 -11.67 7.49 -2.40
C SER A 59 -11.73 6.10 -3.02
N GLN A 60 -12.84 5.37 -2.86
CA GLN A 60 -13.05 4.08 -3.52
C GLN A 60 -12.99 4.22 -5.04
N ALA A 61 -13.67 5.21 -5.62
CA ALA A 61 -13.65 5.45 -7.06
C ALA A 61 -12.23 5.75 -7.58
N ILE A 62 -11.40 6.47 -6.83
CA ILE A 62 -10.00 6.73 -7.16
C ILE A 62 -9.19 5.43 -7.14
N ILE A 63 -9.33 4.62 -6.08
CA ILE A 63 -8.64 3.33 -5.95
C ILE A 63 -8.97 2.42 -7.14
N LEU A 64 -10.26 2.25 -7.43
CA LEU A 64 -10.73 1.38 -8.52
C LEU A 64 -10.25 1.84 -9.89
N ARG A 65 -10.26 3.16 -10.16
CA ARG A 65 -9.73 3.72 -11.41
C ARG A 65 -8.24 3.40 -11.56
N ILE A 66 -7.43 3.71 -10.55
CA ILE A 66 -5.98 3.49 -10.62
C ILE A 66 -5.68 1.99 -10.71
N PHE A 67 -6.43 1.14 -10.01
CA PHE A 67 -6.28 -0.31 -10.11
C PHE A 67 -6.55 -0.80 -11.54
N ALA A 68 -7.58 -0.31 -12.21
CA ALA A 68 -7.82 -0.63 -13.62
C ALA A 68 -6.67 -0.18 -14.54
N GLU A 69 -6.07 0.99 -14.27
CA GLU A 69 -4.87 1.45 -14.98
C GLU A 69 -3.66 0.55 -14.69
N MET A 70 -3.50 0.04 -13.46
CA MET A 70 -2.45 -0.92 -13.09
C MET A 70 -2.63 -2.26 -13.79
N GLN A 71 -3.86 -2.73 -13.95
CA GLN A 71 -4.17 -3.90 -14.77
C GLN A 71 -3.75 -3.70 -16.23
N ALA A 72 -3.81 -2.46 -16.72
CA ALA A 72 -3.34 -2.07 -18.06
C ALA A 72 -1.82 -1.76 -18.15
N GLY A 73 -1.07 -1.90 -17.05
CA GLY A 73 0.39 -1.73 -17.03
C GLY A 73 0.91 -0.48 -16.29
N LEU A 74 0.04 0.29 -15.63
CA LEU A 74 0.52 1.39 -14.78
C LEU A 74 1.33 0.83 -13.60
N GLU A 75 2.51 1.42 -13.35
CA GLU A 75 3.37 1.02 -12.23
C GLU A 75 3.08 1.82 -10.95
N GLU A 76 2.74 3.09 -11.09
CA GLU A 76 2.53 3.98 -9.95
C GLU A 76 1.63 5.15 -10.32
N SER A 77 0.79 5.58 -9.37
CA SER A 77 -0.02 6.79 -9.49
C SER A 77 0.01 7.58 -8.18
N MET A 78 0.12 8.90 -8.27
CA MET A 78 0.07 9.77 -7.09
C MET A 78 -1.39 9.97 -6.66
N ILE A 79 -1.70 9.68 -5.40
CA ILE A 79 -3.05 9.80 -4.82
C ILE A 79 -3.16 10.97 -3.84
N THR A 80 -2.04 11.49 -3.35
CA THR A 80 -2.01 12.67 -2.48
C THR A 80 -0.73 13.45 -2.74
N ASP A 81 -0.87 14.76 -2.90
CA ASP A 81 0.25 15.70 -3.00
C ASP A 81 0.01 16.85 -2.02
N THR A 82 0.78 16.87 -0.93
CA THR A 82 0.72 17.91 0.08
C THR A 82 2.14 18.33 0.43
N PRO A 83 2.35 19.56 0.97
CA PRO A 83 3.68 19.98 1.41
C PRO A 83 4.31 19.03 2.44
N ALA A 84 3.49 18.34 3.25
CA ALA A 84 3.96 17.44 4.29
C ALA A 84 4.30 16.04 3.78
N ARG A 85 3.63 15.57 2.72
CA ARG A 85 3.82 14.22 2.16
C ARG A 85 3.21 14.08 0.77
N ARG A 86 3.80 13.18 -0.01
CA ARG A 86 3.19 12.60 -1.20
C ARG A 86 2.90 11.14 -0.95
N ILE A 87 1.72 10.69 -1.39
CA ILE A 87 1.33 9.28 -1.30
C ILE A 87 1.06 8.79 -2.71
N TYR A 88 1.62 7.62 -3.01
CA TYR A 88 1.46 6.93 -4.27
C TYR A 88 0.83 5.57 -4.03
N MET A 89 -0.01 5.15 -4.97
CA MET A 89 -0.42 3.76 -5.10
C MET A 89 0.55 3.10 -6.07
N ARG A 90 1.30 2.10 -5.63
CA ARG A 90 2.33 1.43 -6.45
C ARG A 90 2.01 -0.05 -6.66
N ALA A 91 2.04 -0.48 -7.91
CA ALA A 91 1.80 -1.86 -8.30
C ALA A 91 2.87 -2.81 -7.72
N VAL A 92 2.44 -4.01 -7.33
CA VAL A 92 3.32 -5.13 -7.03
C VAL A 92 3.06 -6.19 -8.08
N ARG A 93 4.11 -6.56 -8.82
CA ARG A 93 4.03 -7.56 -9.88
C ARG A 93 4.83 -8.79 -9.52
N GLY A 94 4.33 -9.95 -9.96
CA GLY A 94 5.05 -11.20 -9.88
C GLY A 94 6.10 -11.31 -10.99
N ALA A 95 6.75 -12.48 -11.04
CA ALA A 95 7.86 -12.73 -11.96
C ALA A 95 7.41 -12.67 -13.44
N ASP A 96 6.15 -12.99 -13.72
CA ASP A 96 5.59 -13.01 -15.08
C ASP A 96 4.90 -11.68 -15.44
N GLY A 97 5.04 -10.65 -14.59
CA GLY A 97 4.47 -9.31 -14.78
C GLY A 97 2.99 -9.20 -14.38
N GLU A 98 2.40 -10.28 -13.86
CA GLU A 98 1.05 -10.30 -13.35
C GLU A 98 0.91 -9.36 -12.15
N LEU A 99 -0.20 -8.60 -12.09
CA LEU A 99 -0.49 -7.72 -10.97
C LEU A 99 -0.92 -8.55 -9.77
N LEU A 100 -0.11 -8.57 -8.71
CA LEU A 100 -0.41 -9.27 -7.45
C LEU A 100 -1.20 -8.40 -6.47
N GLY A 101 -1.16 -7.07 -6.68
CA GLY A 101 -1.79 -6.09 -5.82
C GLY A 101 -1.05 -4.76 -5.87
N TYR A 102 -1.16 -3.98 -4.82
CA TYR A 102 -0.51 -2.68 -4.72
C TYR A 102 -0.28 -2.29 -3.26
N TYR A 103 0.61 -1.33 -3.04
CA TYR A 103 0.83 -0.76 -1.72
C TYR A 103 0.89 0.76 -1.76
N GLU A 104 0.66 1.39 -0.62
CA GLU A 104 0.86 2.83 -0.44
C GLU A 104 2.35 3.13 -0.23
N ARG A 105 2.94 3.93 -1.12
CA ARG A 105 4.31 4.44 -1.00
C ARG A 105 4.27 5.89 -0.56
N TYR A 106 5.03 6.19 0.49
CA TYR A 106 5.10 7.52 1.07
C TYR A 106 6.43 8.19 0.69
N GLU A 107 6.35 9.45 0.28
CA GLU A 107 7.49 10.36 0.21
C GLU A 107 7.25 11.52 1.15
N TYR A 108 8.24 11.83 1.96
CA TYR A 108 8.26 13.01 2.83
C TYR A 108 9.28 13.98 2.24
N PRO A 109 8.83 15.06 1.57
CA PRO A 109 9.74 16.09 1.10
C PRO A 109 10.55 16.61 2.29
N THR A 110 11.87 16.47 2.25
CA THR A 110 12.73 17.19 3.20
C THR A 110 12.57 18.68 2.93
N GLU A 111 12.42 19.48 3.99
CA GLU A 111 12.46 20.95 3.88
C GLU A 111 13.73 21.35 3.11
N CYS A 112 13.56 22.14 2.04
CA CYS A 112 14.69 22.75 1.31
C CYS A 112 15.39 23.80 2.16
#